data_AF-A0A124FQP0-F1
#
_entry.id   AF-A0A124FQP0-F1
#
_cell.length_a   1.000
_cell.length_b   1.000
_cell.length_c   1.000
_cell.angle_alpha   90.00
_cell.angle_beta   90.00
_cell.angle_gamma   90.00
#
_symmetry.space_group_name_H-M   'P 1'
#
loop_
_entity.id
_entity.type
_entity.pdbx_description
1 polymer ?
#
loop_
_entity_poly.entity_id
_entity_poly.type
_entity_poly.pdbx_seq_one_letter_code
_entity_poly.pdbx_strand_id
1 'polypeptide(L)'
;MKLSGKEMELKYSVNSIRALIRETGKTPMQIMQDGFDPSDFELGITLIWAGLLWTNRKVTPDIVGQWFDDEPEAYLPAVTEAVQTFLHAFQRSLGV
;
A
#
# COMPACT_ATOMS: atom_id res chain seq x y z
N MET A 1 6.44 -8.70 3.70
CA MET A 1 5.46 -9.67 3.17
C MET A 1 6.09 -10.71 2.25
N LYS A 2 5.45 -11.87 2.07
CA LYS A 2 5.73 -12.80 0.97
C LYS A 2 4.58 -12.73 -0.03
N LEU A 3 4.87 -12.45 -1.30
CA LEU A 3 3.87 -12.33 -2.37
C LEU A 3 4.43 -12.90 -3.68
N SER A 4 3.65 -13.70 -4.40
CA SER A 4 4.08 -14.34 -5.65
C SER A 4 5.43 -15.07 -5.51
N GLY A 5 5.60 -15.78 -4.40
CA GLY A 5 6.83 -16.51 -4.08
C GLY A 5 8.06 -15.66 -3.75
N LYS A 6 7.95 -14.33 -3.70
CA LYS A 6 9.05 -13.41 -3.38
C LYS A 6 8.85 -12.72 -2.04
N GLU A 7 9.95 -12.52 -1.32
CA GLU A 7 9.95 -11.59 -0.18
C GLU A 7 9.95 -10.16 -0.70
N MET A 8 8.99 -9.37 -0.21
CA MET A 8 8.86 -7.95 -0.53
C MET A 8 8.79 -7.14 0.75
N GLU A 9 9.49 -6.01 0.77
CA GLU A 9 9.43 -5.03 1.85
C GLU A 9 8.55 -3.85 1.43
N LEU A 10 7.59 -3.50 2.29
CA LEU A 10 6.77 -2.31 2.14
C LEU A 10 7.44 -1.13 2.84
N LYS A 11 7.60 -0.02 2.13
CA LYS A 11 8.15 1.22 2.68
C LYS A 11 7.49 2.43 2.07
N TYR A 12 6.93 3.28 2.93
CA TYR A 12 6.26 4.51 2.52
C TYR A 12 7.19 5.72 2.66
N SER A 13 8.11 5.84 1.70
CA SER A 13 8.94 7.04 1.57
C SER A 13 8.13 8.23 1.03
N VAL A 14 8.74 9.42 0.99
CA VAL A 14 8.10 10.63 0.42
C VAL A 14 7.55 10.38 -0.99
N ASN A 15 8.26 9.62 -1.83
CA ASN A 15 7.78 9.33 -3.19
C ASN A 15 6.59 8.37 -3.21
N SER A 16 6.53 7.41 -2.28
CA SER A 16 5.38 6.52 -2.10
C SER A 16 4.14 7.32 -1.70
N ILE A 17 4.30 8.26 -0.76
CA ILE A 17 3.21 9.15 -0.31
C ILE A 17 2.75 10.06 -1.47
N ARG A 18 3.68 10.63 -2.23
CA ARG A 18 3.33 11.43 -3.42
C ARG A 18 2.58 10.63 -4.47
N ALA A 19 2.93 9.36 -4.66
CA ALA A 19 2.24 8.46 -5.58
C ALA A 19 0.82 8.18 -5.08
N LEU A 20 0.64 7.87 -3.79
CA LEU A 20 -0.69 7.67 -3.17
C LEU A 20 -1.60 8.88 -3.38
N ILE A 21 -1.10 10.09 -3.13
CA ILE A 21 -1.88 11.33 -3.29
C ILE A 21 -2.29 11.52 -4.75
N ARG A 22 -1.42 11.18 -5.70
CA ARG A 22 -1.73 11.31 -7.14
C ARG A 22 -2.79 10.32 -7.59
N GLU A 23 -2.72 9.09 -7.11
CA GLU A 23 -3.63 8.02 -7.51
C GLU A 23 -5.01 8.19 -6.86
N THR A 24 -5.04 8.51 -5.57
CA THR A 24 -6.30 8.55 -4.80
C THR A 24 -6.94 9.94 -4.72
N GLY A 25 -6.17 11.00 -5.00
CA GLY A 25 -6.57 12.37 -4.72
C GLY A 25 -6.65 12.71 -3.21
N LYS A 26 -6.30 11.78 -2.32
CA LYS A 26 -6.40 11.93 -0.86
C LYS A 26 -5.03 12.09 -0.22
N THR A 27 -4.96 12.95 0.80
CA THR A 27 -3.79 13.02 1.70
C THR A 27 -3.77 11.82 2.66
N PRO A 28 -2.60 11.47 3.22
CA PRO A 28 -2.52 10.42 4.24
C PRO A 28 -3.48 10.61 5.42
N MET A 29 -3.66 11.86 5.87
CA MET A 29 -4.58 12.16 6.96
C MET A 29 -6.03 11.82 6.59
N GLN A 30 -6.46 12.14 5.36
CA GLN A 30 -7.80 11.79 4.87
C GLN A 30 -7.99 10.27 4.76
N ILE A 31 -6.99 9.56 4.25
CA ILE A 31 -6.99 8.09 4.19
C ILE A 31 -7.14 7.47 5.59
N MET A 32 -6.55 8.08 6.62
CA MET A 32 -6.63 7.59 8.00
C MET A 32 -7.94 7.97 8.71
N GLN A 33 -8.46 9.19 8.47
CA GLN A 33 -9.65 9.71 9.16
C GLN A 33 -10.93 8.97 8.77
N ASP A 34 -11.04 8.57 7.50
CA ASP A 34 -12.21 7.84 7.01
C ASP A 34 -12.22 6.37 7.47
N GLY A 35 -11.14 5.91 8.11
CA GLY A 35 -10.88 4.51 8.38
C GLY A 35 -10.46 3.76 7.12
N PHE A 36 -9.83 2.60 7.29
CA PHE A 36 -9.51 1.70 6.18
C PHE A 36 -10.52 0.55 6.13
N ASP A 37 -11.22 0.41 5.01
CA ASP A 37 -12.09 -0.74 4.70
C ASP A 37 -11.32 -1.74 3.81
N PRO A 38 -10.99 -2.95 4.30
CA PRO A 38 -10.30 -3.96 3.49
C PRO A 38 -11.06 -4.38 2.21
N SER A 39 -12.38 -4.17 2.16
CA SER A 39 -13.20 -4.44 0.97
C SER A 39 -13.11 -3.34 -0.09
N ASP A 40 -12.51 -2.18 0.21
CA ASP A 40 -12.10 -1.20 -0.78
C ASP A 40 -10.80 -1.68 -1.46
N PHE A 41 -10.97 -2.58 -2.43
CA PHE A 41 -9.86 -3.16 -3.18
C PHE A 41 -9.06 -2.11 -3.94
N GLU A 42 -9.68 -1.03 -4.42
CA GLU A 42 -8.99 0.04 -5.13
C GLU A 42 -7.97 0.71 -4.20
N LEU A 43 -8.41 1.12 -3.00
CA LEU A 43 -7.53 1.71 -2.01
C LEU A 43 -6.50 0.70 -1.48
N GLY A 44 -6.93 -0.54 -1.24
CA GLY A 44 -6.06 -1.60 -0.72
C GLY A 44 -4.90 -1.94 -1.66
N ILE A 45 -5.20 -2.15 -2.95
CA ILE A 45 -4.18 -2.38 -4.00
C ILE A 45 -3.27 -1.16 -4.13
N THR A 46 -3.84 0.04 -4.13
CA THR A 46 -3.05 1.28 -4.26
C THR A 46 -2.09 1.47 -3.08
N LEU A 47 -2.49 1.13 -1.85
CA LEU A 47 -1.62 1.16 -0.68
C LEU A 47 -0.44 0.20 -0.82
N ILE A 48 -0.72 -1.06 -1.15
CA ILE A 48 0.33 -2.09 -1.34
C ILE A 48 1.29 -1.65 -2.45
N TRP A 49 0.76 -1.24 -3.61
CA TRP A 49 1.55 -0.74 -4.73
C TRP A 49 2.50 0.39 -4.32
N ALA A 50 1.98 1.41 -3.64
CA ALA A 50 2.79 2.54 -3.23
C ALA A 50 3.90 2.16 -2.24
N GLY A 51 3.61 1.21 -1.35
CA GLY A 51 4.59 0.62 -0.44
C GLY A 51 5.70 -0.13 -1.16
N LEU A 52 5.48 -0.64 -2.38
CA LEU A 52 6.45 -1.38 -3.19
C LEU A 52 7.27 -0.50 -4.13
N LEU A 53 6.86 0.76 -4.38
CA LEU A 53 7.57 1.65 -5.31
C LEU A 53 9.03 1.90 -4.92
N TRP A 54 9.39 1.72 -3.65
CA TRP A 54 10.77 1.89 -3.19
C TRP A 54 11.69 0.76 -3.67
N THR A 55 11.21 -0.49 -3.70
CA THR A 55 11.95 -1.67 -4.18
C THR A 55 11.83 -1.84 -5.68
N ASN A 56 10.65 -1.57 -6.24
CA ASN A 56 10.37 -1.77 -7.65
C ASN A 56 9.54 -0.63 -8.23
N ARG A 57 10.20 0.36 -8.85
CA ARG A 57 9.53 1.52 -9.47
C ARG A 57 8.71 1.20 -10.72
N LYS A 58 8.80 -0.02 -11.25
CA LYS A 58 8.08 -0.45 -12.47
C LYS A 58 6.78 -1.18 -12.16
N VAL A 59 6.52 -1.48 -10.89
CA VAL A 59 5.25 -2.10 -10.48
C VAL A 59 4.11 -1.08 -10.66
N THR A 60 2.96 -1.55 -11.12
CA THR A 60 1.73 -0.78 -11.31
C THR A 60 0.61 -1.37 -10.46
N PRO A 61 -0.48 -0.63 -10.16
CA PRO A 61 -1.63 -1.18 -9.47
C PRO A 61 -2.17 -2.45 -10.15
N ASP A 62 -2.29 -2.47 -11.48
CA ASP A 62 -2.75 -3.65 -12.24
C ASP A 62 -1.86 -4.89 -12.02
N ILE A 63 -0.54 -4.71 -11.97
CA ILE A 63 0.39 -5.83 -11.70
C ILE A 63 0.17 -6.35 -10.27
N VAL A 64 -0.09 -5.45 -9.31
CA VAL A 64 -0.38 -5.83 -7.93
C VAL A 64 -1.73 -6.55 -7.84
N GLY A 65 -2.75 -6.07 -8.54
CA GLY A 65 -4.05 -6.72 -8.65
C GLY A 65 -3.94 -8.14 -9.19
N GLN A 66 -3.19 -8.33 -10.28
CA GLN A 66 -2.96 -9.64 -10.87
C GLN A 66 -2.35 -10.65 -9.89
N TRP A 67 -1.46 -10.21 -9.00
CA TRP A 67 -0.89 -11.09 -7.97
C TRP A 67 -1.94 -11.64 -7.01
N PHE A 68 -3.02 -10.89 -6.77
CA PHE A 68 -4.14 -11.33 -5.93
C PHE A 68 -5.26 -12.00 -6.72
N ASP A 69 -5.32 -11.83 -8.04
CA ASP A 69 -6.10 -12.74 -8.89
C ASP A 69 -5.49 -14.16 -8.87
N ASP A 70 -4.16 -14.24 -8.86
CA ASP A 70 -3.42 -15.51 -8.82
C ASP A 70 -3.43 -16.16 -7.41
N GLU A 71 -3.33 -15.34 -6.35
CA GLU A 71 -3.32 -15.78 -4.94
C GLU A 71 -4.30 -14.93 -4.07
N PRO A 72 -5.63 -15.11 -4.19
CA PRO A 72 -6.62 -14.25 -3.52
C PRO A 72 -6.51 -14.22 -1.99
N GLU A 73 -6.15 -15.34 -1.38
CA GLU A 73 -5.97 -15.46 0.06
C GLU A 73 -4.83 -14.60 0.62
N ALA A 74 -3.89 -14.17 -0.24
CA ALA A 74 -2.76 -13.34 0.16
C ALA A 74 -3.15 -11.86 0.35
N TYR A 75 -4.31 -11.42 -0.17
CA TYR A 75 -4.71 -10.01 -0.16
C TYR A 75 -4.93 -9.47 1.24
N LEU A 76 -5.74 -10.15 2.06
CA LEU A 76 -6.09 -9.63 3.39
C LEU A 76 -4.85 -9.47 4.31
N PRO A 77 -3.93 -10.45 4.38
CA PRO A 77 -2.65 -10.26 5.08
C PRO A 77 -1.83 -9.11 4.51
N ALA A 78 -1.72 -9.01 3.18
CA ALA A 78 -0.94 -8.00 2.49
C ALA A 78 -1.43 -6.58 2.80
N VAL A 79 -2.73 -6.34 2.67
CA VAL A 79 -3.31 -5.02 2.89
C VAL A 79 -3.26 -4.63 4.36
N THR A 80 -3.40 -5.59 5.27
CA THR A 80 -3.22 -5.36 6.71
C THR A 80 -1.80 -4.90 7.03
N GLU A 81 -0.78 -5.58 6.50
CA GLU A 81 0.63 -5.19 6.64
C GLU A 81 0.88 -3.80 6.01
N ALA A 82 0.29 -3.54 4.85
CA ALA A 82 0.42 -2.28 4.13
C ALA A 82 -0.13 -1.11 4.94
N VAL A 83 -1.32 -1.25 5.53
CA VAL A 83 -1.95 -0.24 6.39
C VAL A 83 -1.10 0.03 7.63
N GLN A 84 -0.67 -1.02 8.35
CA GLN A 84 0.17 -0.85 9.55
C GLN A 84 1.48 -0.11 9.22
N THR A 85 2.15 -0.52 8.15
CA THR A 85 3.41 0.08 7.70
C THR A 85 3.20 1.54 7.26
N PHE A 86 2.09 1.84 6.60
CA PHE A 86 1.72 3.20 6.20
C PHE A 86 1.50 4.11 7.40
N LEU A 87 0.72 3.64 8.39
CA LEU A 87 0.46 4.37 9.63
C LEU A 87 1.76 4.71 10.36
N HIS A 88 2.64 3.73 10.54
CA HIS A 88 3.94 3.93 11.20
C HIS A 88 4.84 4.90 10.45
N ALA A 89 4.85 4.86 9.12
CA ALA A 89 5.63 5.79 8.31
C ALA A 89 5.09 7.23 8.39
N PHE A 90 3.77 7.38 8.41
CA PHE A 90 3.13 8.68 8.52
C PHE A 90 3.33 9.32 9.89
N GLN A 91 3.11 8.57 10.99
CA GLN A 91 3.36 9.04 12.36
C GLN A 91 4.80 9.54 12.54
N ARG A 92 5.78 8.74 12.07
CA ARG A 92 7.20 9.13 12.07
C ARG A 92 7.47 10.42 11.31
N SER A 93 6.78 10.64 10.19
CA SER A 93 6.94 11.84 9.35
C SER A 93 6.37 13.09 10.02
N LEU A 94 5.40 12.93 10.93
CA LEU A 94 4.84 14.00 11.75
C LEU A 94 5.59 14.20 13.08
N GLY A 95 6.56 13.34 13.40
CA GLY A 95 7.31 13.40 14.65
C GLY A 95 6.54 12.90 15.88
N VAL A 96 5.55 12.02 15.66
CA VAL A 96 4.70 11.42 16.70
C VAL A 96 4.97 9.92 16.81
#